data_AF-A0A6B1FCG3-F1
#
_entry.id   AF-A0A6B1FCG3-F1
#
_cell.length_a   1.000
_cell.length_b   1.000
_cell.length_c   1.000
_cell.angle_alpha   90.00
_cell.angle_beta   90.00
_cell.angle_gamma   90.00
#
_symmetry.space_group_name_H-M   'P 1'
#
loop_
_entity.id
_entity.type
_entity.pdbx_description
1 polymer ?
#
loop_
_entity_poly.entity_id
_entity_poly.type
_entity_poly.pdbx_seq_one_letter_code
_entity_poly.pdbx_strand_id
1 'polypeptide(L)'
;MIARFEQAPTAAALEELRIEEDARMTTLIERARQLGEERDQEWLQKGMRKGMRKGLERGRTEGERELALRLARDRFGPRAAQELSHVLDEVPKTAEVPGIVKLIFECETAEEFLRRVREA
;
A
#
# COMPACT_ATOMS: atom_id res chain seq x y z
N MET A 1 34.14 62.51 -18.97
CA MET A 1 32.99 62.57 -18.05
C MET A 1 31.76 62.97 -18.87
N ILE A 2 31.00 62.00 -19.38
CA ILE A 2 29.69 62.28 -19.99
C ILE A 2 28.71 61.29 -19.38
N ALA A 3 27.86 61.82 -18.51
CA ALA A 3 26.79 61.12 -17.84
C ALA A 3 25.80 60.61 -18.90
N ARG A 4 25.70 59.28 -19.05
CA ARG A 4 24.46 58.69 -19.54
C ARG A 4 23.51 58.65 -18.34
N PHE A 5 22.69 59.69 -18.22
CA PHE A 5 21.46 59.63 -17.45
C PHE A 5 20.67 58.43 -17.99
N GLU A 6 20.54 57.39 -17.17
CA GLU A 6 19.54 56.35 -17.38
C GLU A 6 18.18 57.06 -17.42
N GLN A 7 17.55 57.08 -18.58
CA GLN A 7 16.20 57.64 -18.71
C GLN A 7 15.26 56.80 -17.83
N ALA A 8 14.52 57.45 -16.94
CA ALA A 8 13.49 56.78 -16.17
C ALA A 8 12.47 56.15 -17.16
N PRO A 9 12.04 54.90 -16.93
CA PRO A 9 11.11 54.23 -17.84
C PRO A 9 9.81 55.02 -17.93
N THR A 10 9.27 55.10 -19.15
CA THR A 10 7.99 55.77 -19.40
C THR A 10 6.83 54.94 -18.81
N ALA A 11 5.71 55.59 -18.52
CA ALA A 11 4.52 54.91 -18.03
C ALA A 11 4.04 53.78 -18.99
N ALA A 12 4.23 53.96 -20.30
CA ALA A 12 3.92 52.94 -21.30
C ALA A 12 4.84 51.70 -21.18
N ALA A 13 6.14 51.90 -20.97
CA ALA A 13 7.09 50.80 -20.80
C ALA A 13 6.84 50.02 -19.49
N LEU A 14 6.42 50.70 -18.43
CA LEU A 14 6.03 50.05 -17.17
C LEU A 14 4.73 49.24 -17.32
N GLU A 15 3.78 49.72 -18.12
CA GLU A 15 2.53 49.00 -18.38
C GLU A 15 2.76 47.75 -19.23
N GLU A 16 3.61 47.82 -20.26
CA GLU A 16 4.02 46.64 -21.05
C GLU A 16 4.71 45.60 -20.18
N LEU A 17 5.63 46.03 -19.30
CA LEU A 17 6.30 45.14 -18.36
C LEU A 17 5.30 44.44 -17.42
N ARG A 18 4.31 45.18 -16.91
CA ARG A 18 3.26 44.65 -16.05
C ARG A 18 2.39 43.62 -16.77
N ILE A 19 1.99 43.89 -18.02
CA ILE A 19 1.23 42.96 -18.86
C ILE A 19 2.05 41.69 -19.12
N GLU A 20 3.35 41.82 -19.38
CA GLU A 20 4.24 40.68 -19.59
C GLU A 20 4.41 39.86 -18.30
N GLU A 21 4.56 40.51 -17.15
CA GLU A 21 4.64 39.87 -15.85
C GLU A 21 3.34 39.11 -15.52
N ASP A 22 2.18 39.71 -15.74
CA ASP A 22 0.87 39.08 -15.54
C ASP A 22 0.69 37.85 -16.46
N ALA A 23 1.13 37.94 -17.71
CA ALA A 23 1.10 36.82 -18.65
C ALA A 23 2.03 35.67 -18.22
N ARG A 24 3.25 36.01 -17.74
CA ARG A 24 4.18 35.02 -17.17
C ARG A 24 3.61 34.36 -15.92
N MET A 25 3.02 35.15 -15.03
CA MET A 25 2.38 34.67 -13.80
C MET A 25 1.22 33.73 -14.11
N THR A 26 0.37 34.09 -15.08
CA THR A 26 -0.73 33.23 -15.54
C THR A 26 -0.19 31.88 -16.03
N THR A 27 0.86 31.90 -16.84
CA THR A 27 1.51 30.69 -17.35
C THR A 27 2.08 29.81 -16.23
N LEU A 28 2.70 30.43 -15.21
CA LEU A 28 3.23 29.72 -14.05
C LEU A 28 2.12 29.05 -13.23
N ILE A 29 0.98 29.74 -13.04
CA ILE A 29 -0.19 29.21 -12.33
C ILE A 29 -0.76 28.01 -13.08
N GLU A 30 -0.94 28.11 -14.39
CA GLU A 30 -1.43 27.01 -15.22
C GLU A 30 -0.50 25.80 -15.15
N ARG A 31 0.81 26.02 -15.22
CA ARG A 31 1.80 24.95 -15.12
C ARG A 31 1.84 24.31 -13.74
N ALA A 32 1.72 25.12 -12.68
CA ALA A 32 1.63 24.61 -11.31
C ALA A 32 0.38 23.75 -11.12
N ARG A 33 -0.75 24.16 -11.72
CA ARG A 33 -2.00 23.39 -11.72
C ARG A 33 -1.84 22.05 -12.44
N GLN A 34 -1.27 22.05 -13.65
CA GLN A 34 -1.02 20.82 -14.42
C GLN A 34 -0.12 19.85 -13.65
N LEU A 35 0.97 20.34 -13.06
CA LEU A 35 1.84 19.54 -12.20
C LEU A 35 1.12 19.00 -10.96
N GLY A 36 0.21 19.78 -10.38
CA GLY A 36 -0.64 19.34 -9.28
C GLY A 36 -1.55 18.18 -9.70
N GLU A 37 -2.25 18.32 -10.82
CA GLU A 37 -3.13 17.29 -11.38
C GLU A 37 -2.37 16.00 -11.72
N GLU A 38 -1.18 16.10 -12.31
CA GLU A 38 -0.31 14.95 -12.60
C GLU A 38 0.13 14.22 -11.32
N ARG A 39 0.54 14.98 -10.29
CA ARG A 39 0.94 14.40 -9.00
C ARG A 39 -0.23 13.73 -8.30
N ASP A 40 -1.42 14.32 -8.33
CA ASP A 40 -2.62 13.73 -7.74
C ASP A 40 -2.96 12.39 -8.40
N GLN A 41 -2.86 12.32 -9.73
CA GLN A 41 -3.04 11.06 -10.47
C GLN A 41 -2.00 10.01 -10.07
N GLU A 42 -0.72 10.39 -9.97
CA GLU A 42 0.35 9.47 -9.56
C GLU A 42 0.11 8.94 -8.13
N TRP A 43 -0.25 9.82 -7.20
CA TRP A 43 -0.58 9.48 -5.82
C TRP A 43 -1.75 8.51 -5.74
N LEU A 44 -2.82 8.77 -6.49
CA LEU A 44 -3.99 7.89 -6.55
C LEU A 44 -3.60 6.51 -7.08
N GLN A 45 -2.86 6.43 -8.19
CA GLN A 45 -2.41 5.16 -8.76
C GLN A 45 -1.50 4.38 -7.82
N LYS A 46 -0.60 5.08 -7.11
CA LYS A 46 0.30 4.46 -6.12
C LYS A 46 -0.49 3.94 -4.92
N GLY A 47 -1.45 4.72 -4.43
CA GLY A 47 -2.36 4.34 -3.37
C GLY A 47 -3.17 3.09 -3.75
N MET A 48 -3.76 3.07 -4.93
CA MET A 48 -4.53 1.94 -5.45
C MET A 48 -3.68 0.68 -5.57
N ARG A 49 -2.49 0.77 -6.17
CA ARG A 49 -1.56 -0.39 -6.29
C ARG A 49 -1.14 -0.94 -4.93
N LYS A 50 -0.82 -0.06 -3.98
CA LYS A 50 -0.44 -0.46 -2.61
C LYS A 50 -1.61 -1.09 -1.87
N GLY A 51 -2.81 -0.51 -1.99
CA GLY A 51 -4.03 -1.04 -1.39
C GLY A 51 -4.38 -2.43 -1.93
N MET A 52 -4.36 -2.59 -3.25
CA MET A 52 -4.63 -3.86 -3.92
C MET A 52 -3.64 -4.95 -3.50
N ARG A 53 -2.33 -4.64 -3.46
CA ARG A 53 -1.30 -5.59 -3.02
C ARG A 53 -1.54 -6.06 -1.59
N LYS A 54 -1.75 -5.11 -0.67
CA LYS A 54 -2.02 -5.42 0.74
C LYS A 54 -3.32 -6.21 0.92
N GLY A 55 -4.35 -5.89 0.15
CA GLY A 55 -5.63 -6.60 0.17
C GLY A 55 -5.48 -8.05 -0.29
N LEU A 56 -4.77 -8.28 -1.41
CA LEU A 56 -4.47 -9.62 -1.91
C LEU A 56 -3.63 -10.44 -0.94
N GLU A 57 -2.58 -9.86 -0.38
CA GLU A 57 -1.72 -10.54 0.60
C GLU A 57 -2.50 -10.93 1.85
N ARG A 58 -3.26 -9.98 2.42
CA ARG A 58 -4.09 -10.24 3.59
C ARG A 58 -5.17 -11.28 3.30
N GLY A 59 -5.87 -11.17 2.18
CA GLY A 59 -6.92 -12.11 1.80
C GLY A 59 -6.38 -13.52 1.56
N ARG A 60 -5.18 -13.64 0.97
CA ARG A 60 -4.49 -14.91 0.82
C ARG A 60 -4.19 -15.54 2.18
N THR A 61 -3.56 -14.80 3.08
CA THR A 61 -3.25 -15.30 4.44
C THR A 61 -4.51 -15.71 5.19
N GLU A 62 -5.55 -14.87 5.19
CA GLU A 62 -6.79 -15.15 5.91
C GLU A 62 -7.49 -16.39 5.32
N GLY A 63 -7.52 -16.53 4.00
CA GLY A 63 -8.06 -17.72 3.32
C GLY A 63 -7.24 -18.99 3.58
N GLU A 64 -5.92 -18.92 3.60
CA GLU A 64 -5.06 -20.07 3.94
C GLU A 64 -5.30 -20.54 5.39
N ARG A 65 -5.46 -19.59 6.34
CA ARG A 65 -5.77 -19.91 7.75
C ARG A 65 -7.15 -20.57 7.87
N GLU A 66 -8.16 -20.01 7.23
CA GLU A 66 -9.51 -20.58 7.23
C GLU A 66 -9.52 -21.98 6.62
N LEU A 67 -8.78 -22.20 5.53
CA LEU A 67 -8.62 -23.50 4.91
C LEU A 67 -7.95 -24.50 5.87
N ALA A 68 -6.87 -24.12 6.55
CA ALA A 68 -6.19 -24.96 7.51
C ALA A 68 -7.12 -25.38 8.67
N LEU A 69 -7.93 -24.45 9.20
CA LEU A 69 -8.92 -24.74 10.24
C LEU A 69 -10.01 -25.71 9.76
N ARG A 70 -10.52 -25.51 8.54
CA ARG A 70 -11.51 -26.42 7.95
C ARG A 70 -10.94 -27.82 7.75
N LEU A 71 -9.73 -27.93 7.20
CA LEU A 71 -9.07 -29.22 6.99
C LEU A 71 -8.76 -29.92 8.32
N ALA A 72 -8.29 -29.19 9.33
CA ALA A 72 -8.05 -29.74 10.66
C ALA A 72 -9.35 -30.23 11.30
N ARG A 73 -10.46 -29.48 11.12
CA ARG A 73 -11.78 -29.91 11.59
C ARG A 73 -12.23 -31.19 10.92
N ASP A 74 -12.11 -31.25 9.59
CA ASP A 74 -12.64 -32.35 8.80
C ASP A 74 -11.81 -33.64 9.01
N ARG A 75 -10.50 -33.53 9.26
CA ARG A 75 -9.62 -34.69 9.51
C ARG A 75 -9.57 -35.12 10.98
N PHE A 76 -9.39 -34.18 11.90
CA PHE A 76 -9.09 -34.44 13.31
C PHE A 76 -10.22 -34.07 14.26
N GLY A 77 -11.30 -33.48 13.74
CA GLY A 77 -12.47 -33.10 14.51
C GLY A 77 -12.46 -31.67 15.05
N PRO A 78 -13.59 -31.23 15.63
CA PRO A 78 -13.81 -29.83 16.03
C PRO A 78 -12.86 -29.33 17.11
N ARG A 79 -12.43 -30.19 18.03
CA ARG A 79 -11.48 -29.83 19.09
C ARG A 79 -10.10 -29.44 18.53
N ALA A 80 -9.61 -30.20 17.56
CA ALA A 80 -8.32 -29.93 16.92
C ALA A 80 -8.34 -28.59 16.17
N ALA A 81 -9.43 -28.29 15.48
CA ALA A 81 -9.60 -26.99 14.82
C ALA A 81 -9.65 -25.82 15.80
N GLN A 82 -10.32 -25.99 16.95
CA GLN A 82 -10.36 -24.97 17.99
C GLN A 82 -8.98 -24.70 18.58
N GLU A 83 -8.22 -25.75 18.90
CA GLU A 83 -6.85 -25.61 19.40
C GLU A 83 -5.90 -25.01 18.35
N LEU A 84 -6.05 -25.39 17.08
CA LEU A 84 -5.30 -24.78 15.98
C LEU A 84 -5.62 -23.28 15.83
N SER A 85 -6.87 -22.87 16.02
CA SER A 85 -7.26 -21.45 15.97
C SER A 85 -6.50 -20.63 16.99
N HIS A 86 -6.39 -21.13 18.22
CA HIS A 86 -5.62 -20.44 19.27
C HIS A 86 -4.15 -20.28 18.89
N VAL A 87 -3.53 -21.32 18.33
CA VAL A 87 -2.14 -21.25 17.87
C VAL A 87 -1.99 -20.24 16.73
N LEU A 88 -2.91 -20.22 15.76
CA LEU A 88 -2.87 -19.26 14.65
C LEU A 88 -3.10 -17.80 15.09
N ASP A 89 -3.82 -17.57 16.18
CA ASP A 89 -4.04 -16.22 16.74
C ASP A 89 -2.79 -15.68 17.44
N GLU A 90 -1.98 -16.56 18.06
CA GLU A 90 -0.71 -16.20 18.70
C GLU A 90 0.43 -15.97 17.70
N VAL A 91 0.34 -16.59 16.53
CA VAL A 91 1.35 -16.50 15.47
C VAL A 91 1.08 -15.28 14.56
N PRO A 92 2.11 -14.50 14.18
CA PRO A 92 1.97 -13.38 13.25
C PRO A 92 1.24 -13.81 11.97
N LYS A 93 0.34 -12.95 11.44
CA LYS A 93 -0.37 -13.20 10.17
C LYS A 93 0.56 -13.54 8.99
N THR A 94 1.82 -13.14 9.06
CA THR A 94 2.85 -13.39 8.05
C THR A 94 3.54 -14.75 8.14
N ALA A 95 3.26 -15.58 9.15
CA ALA A 95 3.90 -16.90 9.28
C ALA A 95 3.36 -17.93 8.29
N GLU A 96 4.20 -18.90 7.92
CA GLU A 96 3.96 -19.85 6.83
C GLU A 96 2.82 -20.86 7.10
N VAL A 97 1.59 -20.44 6.84
CA VAL A 97 0.40 -21.32 6.81
C VAL A 97 0.55 -22.53 5.85
N PRO A 98 1.27 -22.47 4.71
CA PRO A 98 1.45 -23.64 3.84
C PRO A 98 2.11 -24.84 4.52
N GLY A 99 3.01 -24.61 5.49
CA GLY A 99 3.62 -25.69 6.29
C GLY A 99 2.59 -26.41 7.16
N ILE A 100 1.63 -25.66 7.72
CA ILE A 100 0.56 -26.21 8.56
C ILE A 100 -0.36 -27.11 7.75
N VAL A 101 -0.74 -26.71 6.53
CA VAL A 101 -1.58 -27.55 5.66
C VAL A 101 -0.90 -28.86 5.33
N LYS A 102 0.40 -28.85 5.05
CA LYS A 102 1.18 -30.08 4.81
C LYS A 102 1.17 -31.01 6.03
N LEU A 103 1.36 -30.44 7.23
CA LEU A 103 1.31 -31.21 8.49
C LEU A 103 -0.05 -31.89 8.71
N ILE A 104 -1.16 -31.25 8.30
CA ILE A 104 -2.48 -31.88 8.34
C ILE A 104 -2.48 -33.17 7.53
N PHE A 105 -1.80 -33.20 6.37
CA PHE A 105 -1.74 -34.40 5.54
C PHE A 105 -0.82 -35.49 6.09
N GLU A 106 0.30 -35.10 6.70
CA GLU A 106 1.35 -36.01 7.16
C GLU A 106 1.11 -36.64 8.54
N CYS A 107 0.40 -35.96 9.45
CA CYS A 107 0.22 -36.46 10.82
C CYS A 107 -0.93 -37.46 10.92
N GLU A 108 -0.72 -38.57 11.61
CA GLU A 108 -1.78 -39.60 11.78
C GLU A 108 -2.82 -39.18 12.83
N THR A 109 -2.42 -38.38 13.82
CA THR A 109 -3.28 -37.98 14.93
C THR A 109 -3.34 -36.46 15.13
N ALA A 110 -4.39 -36.01 15.82
CA ALA A 110 -4.58 -34.62 16.18
C ALA A 110 -3.47 -34.12 17.12
N GLU A 111 -3.04 -34.97 18.05
CA GLU A 111 -2.01 -34.65 19.05
C GLU A 111 -0.65 -34.46 18.39
N GLU A 112 -0.28 -35.32 17.44
CA GLU A 112 0.97 -35.17 16.69
C GLU A 112 0.97 -33.88 15.86
N PHE A 113 -0.14 -33.62 15.17
CA PHE A 113 -0.33 -32.42 14.37
C PHE A 113 -0.16 -31.15 15.20
N LEU A 114 -0.93 -31.00 16.30
CA LEU A 114 -0.90 -29.82 17.14
C LEU A 114 0.46 -29.58 17.80
N ARG A 115 1.17 -30.66 18.17
CA ARG A 115 2.52 -30.57 18.69
C ARG A 115 3.48 -29.96 17.66
N ARG A 116 3.49 -30.50 16.44
CA ARG A 116 4.39 -30.01 15.36
C ARG A 116 4.09 -28.57 14.96
N VAL A 117 2.82 -28.16 14.97
CA VAL A 117 2.45 -26.75 14.66
C VAL A 117 2.94 -25.78 15.74
N ARG A 118 3.03 -26.20 17.01
CA ARG A 118 3.58 -25.36 18.09
C ARG A 118 5.11 -25.31 18.12
N GLU A 119 5.76 -26.31 17.53
CA GLU A 119 7.23 -26.41 17.43
C GLU A 119 7.79 -25.69 16.19
N ALA A 120 6.92 -25.27 15.25
CA ALA A 120 7.26 -24.56 14.00
C ALA A 120 7.22 -23.04 14.17
#